data_AF-A0A924D8U0-F1
#
_entry.id   AF-A0A924D8U0-F1
#
_cell.length_a   1.000
_cell.length_b   1.000
_cell.length_c   1.000
_cell.angle_alpha   90.00
_cell.angle_beta   90.00
_cell.angle_gamma   90.00
#
_symmetry.space_group_name_H-M   'P 1'
#
loop_
_entity.id
_entity.type
_entity.pdbx_description
1 polymer ?
#
loop_
_entity_poly.entity_id
_entity_poly.type
_entity_poly.pdbx_seq_one_letter_code
_entity_poly.pdbx_strand_id
1 'polypeptide(L)'
;MKNEIIKSISSIYEDILFKDNFVDRNTGIVNIDKTRKLATYPFLGTKYGQTKKIMFIGLDMGKDETPQLIQSFEKRNENLEWSRNNHIIGTFFTTFYFLKDNFNFNDLWIEIVKNGGTFMQIYKTFRALDGFNPIEYISLSNYYKFVTNGRVGRSGKFDRKHLNQKKEEQLFLQEIEVLNPDIIIFQSLDFNHSKFAKIINQLVSSNRKVYIGPHPSHRKTKVPNEFIKLLREVK
;
A
#
# COMPACT_ATOMS: atom_id res chain seq x y z
N MET A 1 8.08 0.84 -19.19
CA MET A 1 7.61 0.17 -17.96
C MET A 1 6.66 1.01 -17.10
N LYS A 2 7.09 2.02 -16.31
CA LYS A 2 6.18 2.77 -15.40
C LYS A 2 4.96 3.39 -16.10
N ASN A 3 5.17 4.04 -17.25
CA ASN A 3 4.08 4.65 -18.01
C ASN A 3 3.10 3.62 -18.58
N GLU A 4 3.57 2.41 -18.91
CA GLU A 4 2.70 1.33 -19.38
C GLU A 4 1.85 0.78 -18.23
N ILE A 5 2.45 0.57 -17.06
CA ILE A 5 1.73 0.19 -15.83
C ILE A 5 0.63 1.21 -15.52
N ILE A 6 0.96 2.51 -15.53
CA ILE A 6 -0.02 3.58 -15.29
C ILE A 6 -1.16 3.53 -16.30
N LYS A 7 -0.86 3.39 -17.60
CA LYS A 7 -1.88 3.28 -18.65
C LYS A 7 -2.78 2.06 -18.43
N SER A 8 -2.21 0.90 -18.11
CA SER A 8 -2.97 -0.33 -17.86
C SER A 8 -3.87 -0.21 -16.63
N ILE A 9 -3.37 0.34 -15.51
CA ILE A 9 -4.20 0.56 -14.31
C ILE A 9 -5.32 1.57 -14.61
N SER A 10 -5.02 2.67 -15.30
CA SER A 10 -6.04 3.66 -15.69
C SER A 10 -7.14 3.03 -16.56
N SER A 11 -6.78 2.14 -17.49
CA SER A 11 -7.75 1.40 -18.31
C SER A 11 -8.65 0.50 -17.46
N ILE A 12 -8.08 -0.21 -16.49
CA ILE A 12 -8.85 -1.06 -15.56
C ILE A 12 -9.87 -0.23 -14.77
N TYR A 13 -9.45 0.93 -14.26
CA TYR A 13 -10.33 1.84 -13.53
C TYR A 13 -11.44 2.39 -14.43
N GLU A 14 -11.11 2.75 -15.66
CA GLU A 14 -12.09 3.18 -16.66
C GLU A 14 -13.14 2.10 -16.90
N ASP A 15 -12.71 0.86 -17.16
CA ASP A 15 -13.61 -0.25 -17.47
C ASP A 15 -14.48 -0.68 -16.29
N ILE A 16 -13.92 -0.72 -15.07
CA ILE A 16 -14.64 -1.24 -13.90
C ILE A 16 -15.50 -0.16 -13.22
N LEU A 17 -15.00 1.07 -13.12
CA LEU A 17 -15.58 2.11 -12.27
C LEU A 17 -16.18 3.29 -13.04
N PHE A 18 -15.56 3.75 -14.14
CA PHE A 18 -15.95 5.03 -14.75
C PHE A 18 -16.90 4.87 -15.94
N LYS A 19 -16.70 3.87 -16.79
CA LYS A 19 -17.45 3.68 -18.05
C LYS A 19 -18.96 3.62 -17.87
N ASP A 20 -19.43 2.95 -16.81
CA ASP A 20 -20.86 2.83 -16.48
C ASP A 20 -21.36 3.98 -15.58
N ASN A 21 -20.56 5.04 -15.40
CA ASN A 21 -20.79 6.09 -14.42
C ASN A 21 -21.06 5.51 -13.01
N PHE A 22 -20.34 4.46 -12.60
CA PHE A 22 -20.46 3.97 -11.22
C PHE A 22 -19.79 4.94 -10.25
N VAL A 23 -18.65 5.51 -10.66
CA VAL A 23 -17.90 6.55 -9.97
C VAL A 23 -17.74 7.76 -10.90
N ASP A 24 -17.97 8.96 -10.40
CA ASP A 24 -17.65 10.18 -11.14
C ASP A 24 -16.13 10.33 -11.28
N ARG A 25 -15.63 10.44 -12.52
CA ARG A 25 -14.19 10.38 -12.81
C ARG A 25 -13.38 11.56 -12.27
N ASN A 26 -14.03 12.69 -12.02
CA ASN A 26 -13.36 13.91 -11.59
C ASN A 26 -13.31 13.96 -10.06
N THR A 27 -14.45 13.69 -9.44
CA THR A 27 -14.66 13.82 -8.00
C THR A 27 -14.41 12.52 -7.23
N GLY A 28 -14.49 11.38 -7.91
CA GLY A 28 -14.44 10.06 -7.29
C GLY A 28 -15.70 9.66 -6.55
N ILE A 29 -16.74 10.49 -6.53
CA ILE A 29 -17.97 10.24 -5.77
C ILE A 29 -18.73 9.09 -6.43
N VAL A 30 -19.16 8.12 -5.62
CA VAL A 30 -19.94 6.96 -6.10
C VAL A 30 -21.36 7.41 -6.41
N ASN A 31 -21.87 7.07 -7.59
CA ASN A 31 -23.14 7.63 -8.06
C ASN A 31 -24.36 7.08 -7.32
N ILE A 32 -24.33 5.80 -6.94
CA ILE A 32 -25.40 5.17 -6.15
C ILE A 32 -25.31 5.48 -4.65
N ASP A 33 -24.17 5.99 -4.17
CA ASP A 33 -23.94 6.31 -2.76
C ASP A 33 -23.03 7.53 -2.65
N LYS A 34 -23.63 8.71 -2.59
CA LYS A 34 -22.91 10.00 -2.53
C LYS A 34 -22.12 10.19 -1.23
N THR A 35 -22.31 9.30 -0.24
CA THR A 35 -21.49 9.28 0.98
C THR A 35 -20.14 8.61 0.78
N ARG A 36 -19.92 7.95 -0.36
CA ARG A 36 -18.73 7.17 -0.67
C ARG A 36 -17.96 7.76 -1.83
N LYS A 37 -16.63 7.60 -1.76
CA LYS A 37 -15.70 8.15 -2.75
C LYS A 37 -14.52 7.22 -2.98
N LEU A 38 -14.14 7.04 -4.24
CA LEU A 38 -12.80 6.58 -4.63
C LEU A 38 -11.85 7.77 -4.50
N ALA A 39 -11.00 7.79 -3.49
CA ALA A 39 -10.18 8.97 -3.25
C ALA A 39 -8.87 8.97 -4.05
N THR A 40 -8.30 7.80 -4.38
CA THR A 40 -6.93 7.74 -4.93
C THR A 40 -6.70 6.52 -5.83
N TYR A 41 -5.89 6.67 -6.86
CA TYR A 41 -5.22 5.56 -7.56
C TYR A 41 -4.20 4.85 -6.63
N PRO A 42 -3.68 3.65 -6.98
CA PRO A 42 -2.55 3.08 -6.25
C PRO A 42 -1.30 3.97 -6.38
N PHE A 43 -0.43 3.90 -5.37
CA PHE A 43 0.88 4.53 -5.43
C PHE A 43 1.84 3.65 -6.23
N LEU A 44 2.69 4.28 -7.03
CA LEU A 44 3.71 3.60 -7.83
C LEU A 44 5.01 4.40 -7.79
N GLY A 45 5.95 3.95 -6.96
CA GLY A 45 7.23 4.61 -6.77
C GLY A 45 7.98 4.82 -8.08
N THR A 46 8.75 5.89 -8.16
CA THR A 46 9.54 6.28 -9.35
C THR A 46 10.52 5.22 -9.84
N LYS A 47 10.99 4.33 -8.97
CA LYS A 47 11.94 3.24 -9.25
C LYS A 47 11.32 1.84 -9.19
N TYR A 48 9.99 1.73 -9.18
CA TYR A 48 9.30 0.44 -9.13
C TYR A 48 9.73 -0.48 -10.28
N GLY A 49 10.18 -1.70 -9.94
CA GLY A 49 10.65 -2.70 -10.90
C GLY A 49 12.13 -2.59 -11.31
N GLN A 50 12.90 -1.63 -10.77
CA GLN A 50 14.37 -1.62 -10.92
C GLN A 50 15.07 -2.69 -10.07
N THR A 51 14.36 -3.24 -9.09
CA THR A 51 14.76 -4.34 -8.21
C THR A 51 13.54 -5.27 -8.03
N LYS A 52 13.51 -6.07 -6.97
CA LYS A 52 12.31 -6.83 -6.57
C LYS A 52 11.10 -5.91 -6.48
N LYS A 53 10.01 -6.32 -7.12
CA LYS A 53 8.72 -5.60 -7.09
C LYS A 53 7.99 -5.94 -5.81
N ILE A 54 7.86 -4.96 -4.93
CA ILE A 54 7.17 -5.12 -3.65
C ILE A 54 5.88 -4.30 -3.67
N MET A 55 4.76 -4.92 -3.34
CA MET A 55 3.46 -4.26 -3.20
C MET A 55 2.98 -4.35 -1.75
N PHE A 56 2.63 -3.22 -1.16
CA PHE A 56 1.94 -3.20 0.13
C PHE A 56 0.44 -2.99 -0.07
N ILE A 57 -0.33 -3.70 0.76
CA ILE A 57 -1.79 -3.69 0.73
C ILE A 57 -2.30 -3.27 2.10
N GLY A 58 -2.77 -2.03 2.19
CA GLY A 58 -3.53 -1.56 3.32
C GLY A 58 -4.93 -2.17 3.33
N LEU A 59 -5.56 -2.19 4.51
CA LEU A 59 -6.93 -2.67 4.62
C LEU A 59 -7.92 -1.65 4.05
N ASP A 60 -7.81 -0.39 4.47
CA ASP A 60 -8.61 0.75 4.03
C ASP A 60 -7.76 2.03 4.05
N MET A 61 -8.28 3.12 3.45
CA MET A 61 -7.56 4.39 3.34
C MET A 61 -7.55 5.23 4.63
N GLY A 62 -8.49 4.99 5.55
CA GLY A 62 -8.66 5.74 6.79
C GLY A 62 -9.15 7.20 6.65
N LYS A 63 -8.78 7.96 5.61
CA LYS A 63 -9.15 9.38 5.43
C LYS A 63 -9.43 9.69 3.96
N ASP A 64 -10.35 10.62 3.70
CA ASP A 64 -10.43 11.29 2.40
C ASP A 64 -9.33 12.35 2.31
N GLU A 65 -8.24 12.00 1.62
CA GLU A 65 -7.04 12.85 1.54
C GLU A 65 -7.18 14.00 0.53
N THR A 66 -8.19 13.92 -0.36
CA THR A 66 -8.39 14.88 -1.46
C THR A 66 -9.86 15.22 -1.63
N PRO A 67 -10.51 15.94 -0.71
CA PRO A 67 -11.94 16.22 -0.79
C PRO A 67 -12.38 16.67 -2.19
N GLN A 68 -13.45 16.07 -2.72
CA GLN A 68 -14.03 16.35 -4.05
C GLN A 68 -13.14 16.08 -5.27
N LEU A 69 -11.97 15.44 -5.14
CA LEU A 69 -11.12 15.08 -6.27
C LEU A 69 -10.48 13.69 -6.09
N ILE A 70 -10.31 12.96 -7.20
CA ILE A 70 -9.45 11.77 -7.20
C ILE A 70 -7.99 12.23 -7.26
N GLN A 71 -7.16 11.70 -6.36
CA GLN A 71 -5.71 11.93 -6.43
C GLN A 71 -5.10 11.14 -7.60
N SER A 72 -4.47 11.83 -8.54
CA SER A 72 -3.74 11.22 -9.65
C SER A 72 -2.50 10.44 -9.17
N PHE A 73 -1.93 9.60 -10.05
CA PHE A 73 -0.67 8.90 -9.79
C PHE A 73 0.47 9.87 -9.44
N GLU A 74 0.61 10.97 -10.18
CA GLU A 74 1.64 11.99 -9.94
C GLU A 74 1.46 12.63 -8.57
N LYS A 75 0.24 13.08 -8.26
CA LYS A 75 -0.04 13.74 -6.98
C LYS A 75 0.12 12.81 -5.79
N ARG A 76 -0.17 11.52 -6.00
CA ARG A 76 0.05 10.49 -4.99
C ARG A 76 1.53 10.22 -4.76
N ASN A 77 2.34 10.22 -5.81
CA ASN A 77 3.79 10.05 -5.67
C ASN A 77 4.41 11.22 -4.91
N GLU A 78 4.08 12.47 -5.27
CA GLU A 78 4.53 13.68 -4.56
C GLU A 78 4.21 13.62 -3.05
N ASN A 79 3.00 13.18 -2.71
CA ASN A 79 2.53 13.18 -1.33
C ASN A 79 3.14 12.05 -0.48
N LEU A 80 3.60 10.95 -1.08
CA LEU A 80 4.01 9.74 -0.37
C LEU A 80 5.52 9.50 -0.35
N GLU A 81 6.26 9.78 -1.44
CA GLU A 81 7.69 9.47 -1.51
C GLU A 81 8.47 10.13 -0.37
N TRP A 82 8.08 11.32 0.06
CA TRP A 82 8.77 12.05 1.14
C TRP A 82 7.91 12.28 2.38
N SER A 83 6.82 11.51 2.53
CA SER A 83 5.89 11.67 3.65
C SER A 83 6.53 11.27 4.98
N ARG A 84 6.38 12.13 5.99
CA ARG A 84 6.86 11.89 7.37
C ARG A 84 5.81 11.22 8.27
N ASN A 85 4.73 10.69 7.69
CA ASN A 85 3.69 10.09 8.49
C ASN A 85 4.15 8.72 9.04
N ASN A 86 3.74 8.36 10.25
CA ASN A 86 4.18 7.13 10.92
C ASN A 86 3.86 5.85 10.12
N HIS A 87 2.81 5.87 9.30
CA HIS A 87 2.45 4.71 8.48
C HIS A 87 3.48 4.48 7.37
N ILE A 88 3.86 5.55 6.64
CA ILE A 88 4.88 5.51 5.60
C ILE A 88 6.25 5.21 6.18
N ILE A 89 6.58 5.65 7.40
CA ILE A 89 7.86 5.31 8.03
C ILE A 89 7.97 3.79 8.31
N GLY A 90 6.93 3.13 8.79
CA GLY A 90 7.01 1.68 8.96
C GLY A 90 7.02 0.93 7.63
N THR A 91 6.31 1.43 6.60
CA THR A 91 6.42 0.91 5.23
C THR A 91 7.84 1.08 4.68
N PHE A 92 8.48 2.22 4.90
CA PHE A 92 9.87 2.51 4.53
C PHE A 92 10.80 1.46 5.13
N PHE A 93 10.69 1.22 6.43
CA PHE A 93 11.56 0.27 7.10
C PHE A 93 11.32 -1.17 6.64
N THR A 94 10.06 -1.56 6.46
CA THR A 94 9.71 -2.88 5.94
C THR A 94 10.31 -3.08 4.55
N THR A 95 10.21 -2.06 3.70
CA THR A 95 10.82 -2.08 2.37
C THR A 95 12.34 -2.21 2.47
N PHE A 96 12.97 -1.45 3.36
CA PHE A 96 14.41 -1.53 3.60
C PHE A 96 14.84 -2.95 3.99
N TYR A 97 14.10 -3.63 4.87
CA TYR A 97 14.36 -5.03 5.23
C TYR A 97 14.39 -5.97 4.02
N PHE A 98 13.41 -5.85 3.11
CA PHE A 98 13.30 -6.72 1.94
C PHE A 98 14.28 -6.38 0.82
N LEU A 99 14.82 -5.15 0.80
CA LEU A 99 15.74 -4.67 -0.23
C LEU A 99 17.20 -4.58 0.23
N LYS A 100 17.51 -4.78 1.52
CA LYS A 100 18.87 -4.62 2.06
C LYS A 100 19.92 -5.42 1.27
N ASP A 101 19.57 -6.61 0.81
CA ASP A 101 20.48 -7.48 0.05
C ASP A 101 20.71 -6.98 -1.37
N ASN A 102 19.70 -6.34 -1.97
CA ASN A 102 19.79 -5.77 -3.32
C ASN A 102 20.70 -4.54 -3.40
N PHE A 103 20.95 -3.87 -2.27
CA PHE A 103 21.74 -2.64 -2.19
C PHE A 103 22.95 -2.75 -1.26
N ASN A 104 23.34 -3.97 -0.85
CA ASN A 104 24.45 -4.21 0.07
C ASN A 104 24.35 -3.45 1.41
N PHE A 105 23.13 -3.26 1.93
CA PHE A 105 22.87 -2.56 3.18
C PHE A 105 22.76 -3.48 4.40
N ASN A 106 23.37 -4.67 4.36
CA ASN A 106 23.31 -5.62 5.47
C ASN A 106 23.97 -5.09 6.74
N ASP A 107 25.13 -4.44 6.64
CA ASP A 107 25.83 -3.88 7.80
C ASP A 107 25.05 -2.73 8.42
N LEU A 108 24.52 -1.85 7.57
CA LEU A 108 23.63 -0.77 8.00
C LEU A 108 22.38 -1.31 8.69
N TRP A 109 21.77 -2.37 8.16
CA TRP A 109 20.64 -3.04 8.81
C TRP A 109 21.02 -3.55 10.21
N ILE A 110 22.17 -4.20 10.35
CA ILE A 110 22.66 -4.72 11.62
C ILE A 110 22.88 -3.59 12.63
N GLU A 111 23.50 -2.49 12.22
CA GLU A 111 23.73 -1.30 13.07
C GLU A 111 22.41 -0.73 13.58
N ILE A 112 21.45 -0.56 12.67
CA ILE A 112 20.11 -0.03 12.93
C ILE A 112 19.34 -0.90 13.93
N VAL A 113 19.44 -2.21 13.80
CA VAL A 113 18.79 -3.17 14.70
C VAL A 113 19.51 -3.23 16.06
N LYS A 114 20.85 -3.21 16.08
CA LYS A 114 21.66 -3.26 17.31
C LYS A 114 21.44 -2.04 18.20
N ASN A 115 21.27 -0.86 17.61
CA ASN A 115 21.10 0.39 18.35
C ASN A 115 19.69 0.55 18.96
N GLY A 116 18.77 -0.40 18.75
CA GLY A 116 17.47 -0.44 19.43
C GLY A 116 16.56 0.76 19.13
N GLY A 117 16.80 1.45 18.03
CA GLY A 117 16.08 2.68 17.68
C GLY A 117 14.63 2.42 17.29
N THR A 118 13.77 3.39 17.54
CA THR A 118 12.43 3.45 16.97
C THR A 118 12.49 3.70 15.46
N PHE A 119 11.42 3.37 14.74
CA PHE A 119 11.25 3.71 13.31
C PHE A 119 11.67 5.15 12.95
N MET A 120 11.33 6.13 13.79
CA MET A 120 11.65 7.54 13.56
C MET A 120 13.15 7.85 13.72
N GLN A 121 13.81 7.25 14.71
CA GLN A 121 15.26 7.43 14.89
C GLN A 121 16.02 6.86 13.70
N ILE A 122 15.59 5.69 13.24
CA ILE A 122 16.19 4.99 12.11
C ILE A 122 15.95 5.76 10.80
N TYR A 123 14.76 6.30 10.61
CA TYR A 123 14.47 7.17 9.48
C TYR A 123 15.40 8.40 9.43
N LYS A 124 15.72 9.01 10.57
CA LYS A 124 16.67 10.14 10.62
C LYS A 124 18.09 9.72 10.22
N THR A 125 18.56 8.57 10.69
CA THR A 125 19.87 8.01 10.30
C THR A 125 19.91 7.68 8.80
N PHE A 126 18.83 7.11 8.26
CA PHE A 126 18.71 6.81 6.83
C PHE A 126 18.78 8.04 5.95
N ARG A 127 18.16 9.15 6.36
CA ARG A 127 18.16 10.40 5.60
C ARG A 127 19.53 11.05 5.50
N ALA A 128 20.48 10.66 6.35
CA ALA A 128 21.88 11.08 6.24
C ALA A 128 22.65 10.31 5.14
N LEU A 129 22.09 9.20 4.63
CA LEU A 129 22.60 8.52 3.44
C LEU A 129 22.00 9.23 2.23
N ASP A 130 22.83 10.03 1.55
CA ASP A 130 22.39 10.91 0.47
C ASP A 130 21.55 10.15 -0.58
N GLY A 131 20.28 10.55 -0.70
CA GLY A 131 19.41 10.21 -1.83
C GLY A 131 18.74 8.84 -1.85
N PHE A 132 18.95 7.94 -0.87
CA PHE A 132 18.25 6.65 -0.87
C PHE A 132 16.86 6.71 -0.21
N ASN A 133 15.84 6.33 -0.96
CA ASN A 133 14.46 6.25 -0.50
C ASN A 133 13.80 4.92 -0.91
N PRO A 134 13.68 3.94 0.00
CA PRO A 134 12.97 2.68 -0.23
C PRO A 134 11.57 2.83 -0.83
N ILE A 135 10.83 3.89 -0.48
CA ILE A 135 9.45 4.09 -0.96
C ILE A 135 9.40 4.27 -2.48
N GLU A 136 10.49 4.70 -3.13
CA GLU A 136 10.56 4.82 -4.59
C GLU A 136 10.49 3.46 -5.30
N TYR A 137 10.76 2.34 -4.61
CA TYR A 137 10.86 1.01 -5.21
C TYR A 137 9.60 0.16 -5.07
N ILE A 138 8.52 0.70 -4.48
CA ILE A 138 7.34 -0.09 -4.10
C ILE A 138 6.06 0.44 -4.76
N SER A 139 5.01 -0.36 -4.69
CA SER A 139 3.64 0.08 -4.94
C SER A 139 2.79 -0.05 -3.68
N LEU A 140 1.79 0.83 -3.52
CA LEU A 140 0.85 0.79 -2.39
C LEU A 140 -0.59 0.83 -2.89
N SER A 141 -1.42 -0.08 -2.39
CA SER A 141 -2.85 -0.09 -2.65
C SER A 141 -3.64 -0.43 -1.38
N ASN A 142 -4.96 -0.39 -1.46
CA ASN A 142 -5.86 -0.80 -0.39
C ASN A 142 -6.83 -1.87 -0.88
N TYR A 143 -7.20 -2.79 0.01
CA TYR A 143 -8.23 -3.79 -0.28
C TYR A 143 -9.61 -3.15 -0.41
N TYR A 144 -10.03 -2.36 0.59
CA TYR A 144 -11.23 -1.52 0.48
C TYR A 144 -10.87 -0.19 -0.20
N LYS A 145 -11.47 0.04 -1.37
CA LYS A 145 -11.13 1.17 -2.27
C LYS A 145 -11.86 2.47 -1.94
N PHE A 146 -13.02 2.35 -1.31
CA PHE A 146 -13.90 3.48 -1.06
C PHE A 146 -13.72 4.00 0.36
N VAL A 147 -13.74 5.32 0.48
CA VAL A 147 -13.71 6.05 1.74
C VAL A 147 -15.01 6.84 1.90
N THR A 148 -15.41 7.12 3.13
CA THR A 148 -16.49 8.09 3.36
C THR A 148 -16.06 9.48 2.87
N ASN A 149 -16.90 10.12 2.05
CA ASN A 149 -16.66 11.44 1.46
C ASN A 149 -16.48 12.49 2.57
N GLY A 150 -15.37 13.25 2.54
CA GLY A 150 -15.06 14.24 3.56
C GLY A 150 -14.62 13.66 4.92
N ARG A 151 -14.33 12.36 5.01
CA ARG A 151 -13.85 11.73 6.25
C ARG A 151 -12.52 12.34 6.68
N VAL A 152 -12.50 12.95 7.87
CA VAL A 152 -11.28 13.51 8.48
C VAL A 152 -10.59 12.50 9.42
N GLY A 153 -11.37 11.70 10.16
CA GLY A 153 -10.86 10.79 11.18
C GLY A 153 -10.37 9.45 10.62
N ARG A 154 -9.12 9.08 10.94
CA ARG A 154 -8.48 7.82 10.51
C ARG A 154 -8.88 6.58 11.30
N SER A 155 -9.75 6.73 12.32
CA SER A 155 -10.21 5.66 13.20
C SER A 155 -11.56 5.10 12.77
N GLY A 156 -11.77 3.80 13.02
CA GLY A 156 -13.05 3.12 12.76
C GLY A 156 -13.05 2.23 11.52
N LYS A 157 -13.94 1.23 11.53
CA LYS A 157 -14.09 0.20 10.48
C LYS A 157 -15.16 0.57 9.43
N PHE A 158 -15.64 1.81 9.43
CA PHE A 158 -16.80 2.27 8.65
C PHE A 158 -16.68 2.07 7.14
N ASP A 159 -15.45 2.10 6.63
CA ASP A 159 -15.15 2.01 5.20
C ASP A 159 -14.75 0.59 4.76
N ARG A 160 -14.84 -0.39 5.67
CA ARG A 160 -14.51 -1.80 5.41
C ARG A 160 -15.72 -2.60 4.93
N LYS A 161 -16.46 -2.01 4.00
CA LYS A 161 -17.66 -2.59 3.40
C LYS A 161 -17.62 -2.35 1.90
N HIS A 162 -17.86 -3.41 1.14
CA HIS A 162 -17.99 -3.31 -0.31
C HIS A 162 -19.33 -2.68 -0.68
N LEU A 163 -19.30 -1.80 -1.68
CA LEU A 163 -20.46 -1.30 -2.41
C LEU A 163 -20.84 -2.28 -3.52
N ASN A 164 -19.83 -2.84 -4.18
CA ASN A 164 -19.97 -3.95 -5.12
C ASN A 164 -18.75 -4.86 -5.00
N GLN A 165 -18.87 -5.92 -4.18
CA GLN A 165 -17.76 -6.80 -3.85
C GLN A 165 -17.10 -7.41 -5.09
N LYS A 166 -17.89 -7.84 -6.08
CA LYS A 166 -17.36 -8.44 -7.31
C LYS A 166 -16.50 -7.45 -8.11
N LYS A 167 -17.01 -6.23 -8.35
CA LYS A 167 -16.25 -5.19 -9.08
C LYS A 167 -14.99 -4.77 -8.30
N GLU A 168 -15.10 -4.63 -6.99
CA GLU A 168 -13.98 -4.21 -6.13
C GLU A 168 -12.88 -5.28 -6.03
N GLU A 169 -13.24 -6.54 -5.85
CA GLU A 169 -12.28 -7.65 -5.83
C GLU A 169 -11.63 -7.84 -7.21
N GLN A 170 -12.39 -7.70 -8.30
CA GLN A 170 -11.85 -7.73 -9.65
C GLN A 170 -10.82 -6.62 -9.87
N LEU A 171 -11.16 -5.38 -9.49
CA LEU A 171 -10.24 -4.25 -9.55
C LEU A 171 -8.95 -4.51 -8.77
N PHE A 172 -9.10 -4.98 -7.53
CA PHE A 172 -7.97 -5.30 -6.66
C PHE A 172 -7.05 -6.38 -7.26
N LEU A 173 -7.60 -7.46 -7.80
CA LEU A 173 -6.82 -8.53 -8.42
C LEU A 173 -6.14 -8.06 -9.71
N GLN A 174 -6.83 -7.31 -10.56
CA GLN A 174 -6.26 -6.79 -11.81
C GLN A 174 -5.15 -5.77 -11.56
N GLU A 175 -5.25 -4.95 -10.50
CA GLU A 175 -4.12 -4.11 -10.07
C GLU A 175 -2.88 -4.95 -9.73
N ILE A 176 -3.06 -6.03 -8.97
CA ILE A 176 -1.96 -6.92 -8.59
C ILE A 176 -1.36 -7.59 -9.84
N GLU A 177 -2.19 -8.02 -10.78
CA GLU A 177 -1.70 -8.61 -12.03
C GLU A 177 -0.88 -7.63 -12.87
N VAL A 178 -1.34 -6.38 -13.02
CA VAL A 178 -0.63 -5.35 -13.79
C VAL A 178 0.65 -4.90 -13.10
N LEU A 179 0.61 -4.71 -11.78
CA LEU A 179 1.80 -4.37 -10.99
C LEU A 179 2.81 -5.52 -10.99
N ASN A 180 2.31 -6.77 -11.03
CA ASN A 180 3.05 -8.01 -11.02
C ASN A 180 4.15 -8.06 -9.94
N PRO A 181 3.79 -7.94 -8.64
CA PRO A 181 4.77 -7.95 -7.56
C PRO A 181 5.35 -9.35 -7.32
N ASP A 182 6.64 -9.40 -6.99
CA ASP A 182 7.32 -10.60 -6.49
C ASP A 182 6.94 -10.87 -5.02
N ILE A 183 6.72 -9.79 -4.27
CA ILE A 183 6.39 -9.81 -2.84
C ILE A 183 5.14 -8.94 -2.59
N ILE A 184 4.14 -9.53 -1.94
CA ILE A 184 2.92 -8.84 -1.48
C ILE A 184 2.92 -8.79 0.05
N ILE A 185 2.70 -7.62 0.62
CA ILE A 185 2.71 -7.40 2.08
C ILE A 185 1.38 -6.78 2.51
N PHE A 186 0.54 -7.57 3.18
CA PHE A 186 -0.70 -7.13 3.79
C PHE A 186 -0.43 -6.46 5.15
N GLN A 187 -0.77 -5.17 5.26
CA GLN A 187 -0.48 -4.33 6.44
C GLN A 187 -1.62 -4.31 7.46
N SER A 188 -2.22 -5.46 7.75
CA SER A 188 -3.18 -5.62 8.85
C SER A 188 -3.31 -7.08 9.26
N LEU A 189 -3.32 -7.35 10.57
CA LEU A 189 -3.60 -8.69 11.08
C LEU A 189 -5.04 -9.15 10.80
N ASP A 190 -5.95 -8.24 10.45
CA ASP A 190 -7.32 -8.57 10.04
C ASP A 190 -7.33 -9.46 8.78
N PHE A 191 -6.27 -9.42 7.96
CA PHE A 191 -6.14 -10.30 6.79
C PHE A 191 -5.96 -11.79 7.15
N ASN A 192 -5.69 -12.13 8.42
CA ASN A 192 -5.73 -13.53 8.87
C ASN A 192 -7.16 -14.09 9.03
N HIS A 193 -8.19 -13.24 8.92
CA HIS A 193 -9.57 -13.69 9.05
C HIS A 193 -10.01 -14.53 7.85
N SER A 194 -10.81 -15.58 8.08
CA SER A 194 -11.25 -16.57 7.07
C SER A 194 -11.87 -15.95 5.80
N LYS A 195 -12.56 -14.81 5.95
CA LYS A 195 -13.16 -14.06 4.83
C LYS A 195 -12.14 -13.63 3.76
N PHE A 196 -10.86 -13.51 4.08
CA PHE A 196 -9.80 -13.17 3.12
C PHE A 196 -9.06 -14.41 2.60
N ALA A 197 -9.31 -15.61 3.14
CA ALA A 197 -8.55 -16.81 2.81
C ALA A 197 -8.59 -17.13 1.30
N LYS A 198 -9.77 -16.98 0.67
CA LYS A 198 -9.92 -17.24 -0.77
C LYS A 198 -8.97 -16.38 -1.61
N ILE A 199 -8.96 -15.06 -1.37
CA ILE A 199 -8.17 -14.13 -2.17
C ILE A 199 -6.67 -14.28 -1.87
N ILE A 200 -6.31 -14.52 -0.62
CA ILE A 200 -4.91 -14.73 -0.22
C ILE A 200 -4.36 -16.03 -0.82
N ASN A 201 -5.12 -17.13 -0.77
CA ASN A 201 -4.71 -18.40 -1.34
C ASN A 201 -4.52 -18.31 -2.87
N GLN A 202 -5.39 -17.56 -3.56
CA GLN A 202 -5.22 -17.28 -4.98
C GLN A 202 -3.88 -16.57 -5.25
N LEU A 203 -3.50 -15.59 -4.43
CA LEU A 203 -2.24 -14.86 -4.59
C LEU A 203 -1.01 -15.75 -4.28
N VAL A 204 -1.06 -16.58 -3.25
CA VAL A 204 0.02 -17.52 -2.92
C VAL A 204 0.25 -18.52 -4.06
N SER A 205 -0.81 -19.04 -4.67
CA SER A 205 -0.73 -20.01 -5.78
C SER A 205 -0.01 -19.50 -7.04
N SER A 206 0.21 -18.19 -7.14
CA SER A 206 0.80 -17.53 -8.32
C SER A 206 2.32 -17.34 -8.26
N ASN A 207 3.02 -18.14 -7.44
CA ASN A 207 4.47 -18.06 -7.20
C ASN A 207 4.95 -16.71 -6.65
N ARG A 208 4.07 -15.99 -5.94
CA ARG A 208 4.35 -14.73 -5.26
C ARG A 208 4.58 -15.00 -3.78
N LYS A 209 5.52 -14.30 -3.15
CA LYS A 209 5.65 -14.37 -1.69
C LYS A 209 4.63 -13.45 -1.05
N VAL A 210 3.77 -13.99 -0.20
CA VAL A 210 2.73 -13.23 0.49
C VAL A 210 3.05 -13.16 1.97
N TYR A 211 3.10 -11.95 2.52
CA TYR A 211 3.31 -11.71 3.94
C TYR A 211 2.09 -11.02 4.54
N ILE A 212 1.69 -11.42 5.75
CA ILE A 212 0.70 -10.71 6.57
C ILE A 212 1.41 -10.16 7.81
N GLY A 213 1.20 -8.88 8.06
CA GLY A 213 1.81 -8.15 9.17
C GLY A 213 0.86 -7.21 9.87
N PRO A 214 1.23 -6.70 11.06
CA PRO A 214 0.49 -5.64 11.71
C PRO A 214 0.60 -4.33 10.92
N HIS A 215 -0.36 -3.43 11.14
CA HIS A 215 -0.30 -2.09 10.59
C HIS A 215 0.93 -1.33 11.17
N PRO A 216 1.73 -0.63 10.35
CA PRO A 216 2.92 0.11 10.79
C PRO A 216 2.76 1.01 12.03
N SER A 217 1.58 1.59 12.21
CA SER A 217 1.27 2.49 13.34
C SER A 217 0.76 1.77 14.59
N HIS A 218 0.83 0.43 14.66
CA HIS A 218 0.38 -0.31 15.83
C HIS A 218 1.24 0.05 17.06
N ARG A 219 0.63 0.18 18.25
CA ARG A 219 1.33 0.75 19.42
C ARG A 219 2.54 -0.09 19.87
N LYS A 220 2.49 -1.41 19.66
CA LYS A 220 3.54 -2.37 20.04
C LYS A 220 4.63 -2.54 18.97
N THR A 221 4.59 -1.81 17.86
CA THR A 221 5.45 -2.08 16.70
C THR A 221 6.51 -1.01 16.43
N LYS A 222 6.82 -0.16 17.42
CA LYS A 222 7.74 0.97 17.19
C LYS A 222 9.21 0.55 17.02
N VAL A 223 9.56 -0.67 17.46
CA VAL A 223 10.90 -1.24 17.35
C VAL A 223 10.96 -2.10 16.08
N PRO A 224 11.85 -1.80 15.14
CA PRO A 224 11.69 -2.40 13.82
C PRO A 224 12.06 -3.89 13.73
N ASN A 225 13.01 -4.37 14.54
CA ASN A 225 13.31 -5.81 14.63
C ASN A 225 12.11 -6.61 15.18
N GLU A 226 11.39 -6.06 16.15
CA GLU A 226 10.17 -6.68 16.67
C GLU A 226 9.07 -6.69 15.60
N PHE A 227 8.92 -5.60 14.85
CA PHE A 227 7.94 -5.52 13.77
C PHE A 227 8.18 -6.58 12.68
N ILE A 228 9.43 -6.77 12.23
CA ILE A 228 9.73 -7.77 11.19
C ILE A 228 9.38 -9.18 11.65
N LYS A 229 9.61 -9.52 12.93
CA LYS A 229 9.21 -10.83 13.50
C LYS A 229 7.70 -11.08 13.47
N LEU A 230 6.90 -10.03 13.33
CA LEU A 230 5.45 -10.12 13.22
C LEU A 230 4.96 -10.30 11.77
N LEU A 231 5.85 -10.15 10.78
CA LEU A 231 5.54 -10.48 9.38
C LEU A 231 5.59 -11.99 9.20
N ARG A 232 4.45 -12.58 8.81
CA ARG A 232 4.33 -14.02 8.57
C ARG A 232 4.14 -14.28 7.09
N GLU A 233 5.01 -15.11 6.53
CA GLU A 233 4.82 -15.63 5.18
C GLU A 233 3.63 -16.61 5.18
N VAL A 234 2.70 -16.40 4.27
CA VAL A 234 1.60 -17.33 4.01
C VAL A 234 2.09 -18.37 3.01
N LYS A 235 1.85 -19.65 3.33
CA LYS A 235 2.23 -20.80 2.52
C LYS A 235 1.02 -21.45 1.90
#